data_AF-A0A847CWM4-F1
#
_entry.id   AF-A0A847CWM4-F1
#
_cell.length_a   1.000
_cell.length_b   1.000
_cell.length_c   1.000
_cell.angle_alpha   90.00
_cell.angle_beta   90.00
_cell.angle_gamma   90.00
#
_symmetry.space_group_name_H-M   'P 1'
#
loop_
_entity.id
_entity.type
_entity.pdbx_description
1 polymer ?
#
loop_
_entity_poly.entity_id
_entity_poly.type
_entity_poly.pdbx_seq_one_letter_code
_entity_poly.pdbx_strand_id
1 'polypeptide(L)'
;MRVSENPRKDENVLRIDRNGIVRELKEGEEDTGFTELDIIRYQMEIAIESHLDQQFKLLDAGKKIKALSLFFIDEVAKVRGEDGGDGEYFKLFDEVYKKVINRTEYKNKFEEYDEYFKSYKDTKSVRQGYFAVDRNQKVAKIDESRLEKENWRKAEREAIANGIELILEKKEELLSFDTPLAFIFSHSALREGWDNPNIFTLCTLKKTDNEIAKKQEIGRGLRLPVDIYGKRHKDIDYNVLTVVANSSYDEFSKSLQKSFNEDTGFDKEEIDTNVIYKIFNEAGLVRETIDSQLVTEFIKELKVQGIIDKNNKLKKDIGEELKNLEFTNEILKAHTIKLKEKIVEIMEEKGSKRIIIENGDEAGVKNTWNSFVNEEGFKDIIFNLKNRLELKTYYKVQIDDEEFIMEAIKQINEEFKHRELDEQYLTIEEALEERDRIQGFSMDRLRPEERLIEAEEMRIERSKFEVIDYIMEGTDLPRKALGAVYEGVEKKHLFNSQENLDLALKAVDTALTTHISKRPIEYDLIKGYRLDGDTIFEMDTIINTEIGEVKRYMYPLNPVEDSTKKGMNKYYKFDSKGELEFAQDLDKDP
;
A
#
# COMPACT_ATOMS: atom_id res chain seq x y z
N MET A 1 -18.59 31.28 -18.42
CA MET A 1 -17.68 31.54 -19.56
C MET A 1 -16.28 31.60 -18.98
N ARG A 2 -15.34 30.77 -19.45
CA ARG A 2 -13.95 30.74 -18.96
C ARG A 2 -13.05 31.40 -20.00
N VAL A 3 -12.16 32.29 -19.57
CA VAL A 3 -11.17 32.90 -20.46
C VAL A 3 -10.00 31.93 -20.62
N SER A 4 -9.98 31.18 -21.72
CA SER A 4 -8.93 30.20 -22.02
C SER A 4 -7.63 30.86 -22.51
N GLU A 5 -7.75 31.94 -23.27
CA GLU A 5 -6.62 32.76 -23.72
C GLU A 5 -7.09 34.21 -23.83
N ASN A 6 -6.31 35.18 -23.33
CA ASN A 6 -6.66 36.60 -23.47
C ASN A 6 -6.27 37.12 -24.87
N PRO A 7 -7.24 37.49 -25.74
CA PRO A 7 -6.94 37.96 -27.09
C PRO A 7 -6.23 39.32 -27.14
N ARG A 8 -6.13 40.04 -26.02
CA ARG A 8 -5.38 41.29 -25.90
C ARG A 8 -4.08 41.04 -25.15
N LYS A 9 -2.95 41.09 -25.85
CA LYS A 9 -1.60 40.96 -25.26
C LYS A 9 -1.20 42.14 -24.37
N ASP A 10 -1.93 43.26 -24.45
CA ASP A 10 -1.55 44.53 -23.82
C ASP A 10 -2.30 44.78 -22.49
N GLU A 11 -3.34 44.00 -22.19
CA GLU A 11 -4.16 44.13 -20.98
C GLU A 11 -4.21 42.81 -20.21
N ASN A 12 -3.80 42.80 -18.94
CA ASN A 12 -3.81 41.60 -18.08
C ASN A 12 -5.23 41.15 -17.63
N VAL A 13 -6.28 41.79 -18.12
CA VAL A 13 -7.68 41.56 -17.73
C VAL A 13 -8.63 41.76 -18.91
N LEU A 14 -9.56 40.83 -19.09
CA LEU A 14 -10.62 40.85 -20.08
C LEU A 14 -11.89 41.48 -19.47
N ARG A 15 -12.41 42.55 -20.09
CA ARG A 15 -13.64 43.24 -19.63
C ARG A 15 -14.86 42.72 -20.38
N ILE A 16 -15.83 42.15 -19.66
CA ILE A 16 -17.11 41.68 -20.22
C ILE A 16 -18.25 42.53 -19.64
N ASP A 17 -19.10 43.10 -20.50
CA ASP A 17 -20.34 43.77 -20.10
C ASP A 17 -21.53 42.81 -20.29
N ARG A 18 -22.25 42.55 -19.19
CA ARG A 18 -23.56 41.89 -19.22
C ARG A 18 -24.60 42.81 -18.59
N ASN A 19 -25.49 43.34 -19.44
CA ASN A 19 -26.63 44.16 -19.02
C ASN A 19 -26.25 45.40 -18.17
N GLY A 20 -25.14 46.06 -18.49
CA GLY A 20 -24.69 47.29 -17.82
C GLY A 20 -23.81 47.06 -16.59
N ILE A 21 -23.45 45.81 -16.31
CA ILE A 21 -22.45 45.46 -15.28
C ILE A 21 -21.19 45.00 -16.02
N VAL A 22 -20.15 45.85 -15.95
CA VAL A 22 -18.83 45.55 -16.49
C VAL A 22 -18.06 44.74 -15.44
N ARG A 23 -17.61 43.53 -15.81
CA ARG A 23 -16.72 42.70 -14.99
C ARG A 23 -15.36 42.56 -15.67
N GLU A 24 -14.31 42.58 -14.85
CA GLU A 24 -12.94 42.30 -15.24
C GLU A 24 -12.61 40.85 -14.86
N LEU A 25 -12.16 40.04 -15.82
CA LEU A 25 -11.76 38.65 -15.64
C LEU A 25 -10.31 38.47 -16.11
N LYS A 26 -9.47 37.83 -15.31
CA LYS A 26 -8.13 37.41 -15.74
C LYS A 26 -8.18 36.11 -16.53
N GLU A 27 -7.09 35.81 -17.22
CA GLU A 27 -6.90 34.51 -17.87
C GLU A 27 -7.01 33.39 -16.82
N GLY A 28 -7.90 32.41 -17.07
CA GLY A 28 -8.26 31.38 -16.10
C GLY A 28 -9.43 31.71 -15.17
N GLU A 29 -9.90 32.95 -15.09
CA GLU A 29 -11.10 33.31 -14.29
C GLU A 29 -12.41 33.05 -15.06
N GLU A 30 -13.45 32.67 -14.32
CA GLU A 30 -14.76 32.33 -14.87
C GLU A 30 -15.82 33.39 -14.52
N ASP A 31 -16.66 33.73 -15.50
CA ASP A 31 -17.77 34.71 -15.36
C ASP A 31 -18.81 34.30 -14.31
N THR A 32 -18.97 33.00 -14.08
CA THR A 32 -19.82 32.41 -13.05
C THR A 32 -19.01 31.30 -12.40
N GLY A 33 -18.44 31.55 -11.22
CA GLY A 33 -17.74 30.51 -10.47
C GLY A 33 -18.69 29.36 -10.16
N PHE A 34 -18.18 28.13 -10.17
CA PHE A 34 -18.93 26.96 -9.73
C PHE A 34 -19.54 27.22 -8.35
N THR A 35 -20.84 26.92 -8.20
CA THR A 35 -21.44 26.94 -6.87
C THR A 35 -20.87 25.79 -6.05
N GLU A 36 -20.94 25.89 -4.73
CA GLU A 36 -20.52 24.79 -3.84
C GLU A 36 -21.28 23.49 -4.17
N LEU A 37 -22.55 23.59 -4.55
CA LEU A 37 -23.36 22.46 -5.01
C LEU A 37 -22.89 21.86 -6.34
N ASP A 38 -22.36 22.68 -7.26
CA ASP A 38 -21.79 22.17 -8.50
C ASP A 38 -20.52 21.36 -8.24
N ILE A 39 -19.64 21.86 -7.35
CA ILE A 39 -18.43 21.14 -6.93
C ILE A 39 -18.81 19.78 -6.31
N ILE A 40 -19.76 19.78 -5.36
CA ILE A 40 -20.25 18.56 -4.72
C ILE A 40 -20.84 17.59 -5.75
N ARG A 41 -21.60 18.09 -6.75
CA ARG A 41 -22.14 17.27 -7.82
C ARG A 41 -21.03 16.58 -8.61
N TYR A 42 -19.99 17.31 -9.00
CA TYR A 42 -18.84 16.73 -9.72
C TYR A 42 -18.08 15.72 -8.86
N GLN A 43 -17.86 16.01 -7.58
CA GLN A 43 -17.22 15.07 -6.66
C GLN A 43 -18.02 13.77 -6.52
N MET A 44 -19.35 13.86 -6.42
CA MET A 44 -20.23 12.69 -6.43
C MET A 44 -20.16 11.93 -7.76
N GLU A 45 -20.16 12.64 -8.88
CA GLU A 45 -20.06 12.03 -10.21
C GLU A 45 -18.76 11.24 -10.36
N ILE A 46 -17.61 11.86 -10.04
CA ILE A 46 -16.29 11.20 -10.06
C ILE A 46 -16.26 10.02 -9.10
N ALA A 47 -16.76 10.16 -7.87
CA ALA A 47 -16.73 9.07 -6.90
C ALA A 47 -17.62 7.88 -7.30
N ILE A 48 -18.75 8.12 -7.97
CA ILE A 48 -19.62 7.06 -8.49
C ILE A 48 -18.96 6.37 -9.69
N GLU A 49 -18.36 7.14 -10.60
CA GLU A 49 -17.60 6.60 -11.73
C GLU A 49 -16.45 5.73 -11.25
N SER A 50 -15.59 6.25 -10.37
CA SER A 50 -14.46 5.50 -9.79
C SER A 50 -14.92 4.22 -9.08
N HIS A 51 -16.05 4.26 -8.38
CA HIS A 51 -16.62 3.06 -7.76
C HIS A 51 -17.00 2.00 -8.80
N LEU A 52 -17.72 2.40 -9.85
CA LEU A 52 -18.20 1.48 -10.89
C LEU A 52 -17.04 0.93 -11.73
N ASP A 53 -16.11 1.78 -12.13
CA ASP A 53 -14.90 1.38 -12.85
C ASP A 53 -14.12 0.34 -12.05
N GLN A 54 -13.89 0.59 -10.76
CA GLN A 54 -13.20 -0.36 -9.90
C GLN A 54 -13.99 -1.66 -9.70
N GLN A 55 -15.31 -1.57 -9.49
CA GLN A 55 -16.16 -2.74 -9.31
C GLN A 55 -16.17 -3.63 -10.56
N PHE A 56 -16.26 -3.06 -11.75
CA PHE A 56 -16.24 -3.83 -12.99
C PHE A 56 -14.83 -4.32 -13.33
N LYS A 57 -13.78 -3.55 -13.05
CA LYS A 57 -12.38 -4.00 -13.17
C LYS A 57 -12.12 -5.26 -12.34
N LEU A 58 -12.61 -5.30 -11.09
CA LEU A 58 -12.50 -6.49 -10.23
C LEU A 58 -13.23 -7.70 -10.82
N LEU A 59 -14.45 -7.51 -11.34
CA LEU A 59 -15.25 -8.59 -11.91
C LEU A 59 -14.66 -9.11 -13.23
N ASP A 60 -14.20 -8.21 -14.10
CA ASP A 60 -13.54 -8.55 -15.37
C ASP A 60 -12.27 -9.38 -15.15
N ALA A 61 -11.53 -9.10 -14.07
CA ALA A 61 -10.37 -9.89 -13.64
C ALA A 61 -10.75 -11.21 -12.92
N GLY A 62 -12.02 -11.59 -12.93
CA GLY A 62 -12.55 -12.79 -12.28
C GLY A 62 -12.53 -12.73 -10.75
N LYS A 63 -12.34 -11.54 -10.14
CA LYS A 63 -12.30 -11.37 -8.69
C LYS A 63 -13.70 -11.07 -8.18
N LYS A 64 -14.27 -12.01 -7.42
CA LYS A 64 -15.56 -11.85 -6.76
C LYS A 64 -15.42 -11.02 -5.48
N ILE A 65 -15.04 -9.75 -5.65
CA ILE A 65 -14.87 -8.77 -4.58
C ILE A 65 -15.90 -7.67 -4.80
N LYS A 66 -16.72 -7.41 -3.79
CA LYS A 66 -17.66 -6.30 -3.82
C LYS A 66 -16.98 -5.03 -3.32
N ALA A 67 -16.97 -3.99 -4.14
CA ALA A 67 -16.44 -2.68 -3.79
C ALA A 67 -17.46 -1.86 -2.98
N LEU A 68 -16.96 -1.01 -2.08
CA LEU A 68 -17.75 -0.08 -1.29
C LEU A 68 -17.14 1.33 -1.39
N SER A 69 -18.00 2.35 -1.28
CA SER A 69 -17.61 3.75 -1.29
C SER A 69 -18.11 4.47 -0.05
N LEU A 70 -17.26 5.32 0.52
CA LEU A 70 -17.54 6.09 1.73
C LEU A 70 -17.49 7.59 1.44
N PHE A 71 -18.59 8.27 1.73
CA PHE A 71 -18.79 9.71 1.57
C PHE A 71 -18.74 10.39 2.92
N PHE A 72 -17.78 11.29 3.12
CA PHE A 72 -17.70 12.14 4.29
C PHE A 72 -18.46 13.42 4.07
N ILE A 73 -19.54 13.59 4.83
CA ILE A 73 -20.44 14.75 4.76
C ILE A 73 -20.07 15.78 5.82
N ASP A 74 -20.43 17.02 5.57
CA ASP A 74 -20.31 18.13 6.51
C ASP A 74 -21.48 18.21 7.49
N GLU A 75 -22.69 17.80 7.08
CA GLU A 75 -23.88 17.88 7.93
C GLU A 75 -24.87 16.73 7.65
N VAL A 76 -25.37 16.10 8.72
CA VAL A 76 -26.38 15.04 8.64
C VAL A 76 -27.69 15.53 8.03
N ALA A 77 -28.09 16.78 8.28
CA ALA A 77 -29.31 17.39 7.75
C ALA A 77 -29.33 17.45 6.21
N LYS A 78 -28.15 17.57 5.58
CA LYS A 78 -28.02 17.55 4.12
C LYS A 78 -28.24 16.16 3.55
N VAL A 79 -28.06 15.11 4.34
CA VAL A 79 -28.36 13.73 3.93
C VAL A 79 -29.79 13.33 4.30
N ARG A 80 -30.26 13.70 5.50
CA ARG A 80 -31.60 13.41 6.00
C ARG A 80 -32.32 14.70 6.38
N GLY A 81 -33.40 15.02 5.67
CA GLY A 81 -34.19 16.23 5.92
C GLY A 81 -34.81 16.27 7.32
N GLU A 82 -35.19 17.46 7.77
CA GLU A 82 -35.83 17.68 9.09
C GLU A 82 -37.17 16.94 9.27
N ASP A 83 -37.80 16.55 8.16
CA ASP A 83 -39.03 15.76 8.06
C ASP A 83 -38.77 14.24 8.10
N GLY A 84 -37.51 13.82 8.25
CA GLY A 84 -37.11 12.42 8.15
C GLY A 84 -37.06 11.89 6.72
N GLY A 85 -37.17 12.75 5.70
CA GLY A 85 -37.03 12.44 4.28
C GLY A 85 -35.58 12.50 3.77
N ASP A 86 -35.41 12.31 2.45
CA ASP A 86 -34.10 12.46 1.80
C ASP A 86 -33.69 13.95 1.73
N GLY A 87 -32.52 14.27 2.27
CA GLY A 87 -31.91 15.59 2.22
C GLY A 87 -31.34 15.94 0.84
N GLU A 88 -30.71 17.11 0.74
CA GLU A 88 -30.08 17.62 -0.49
C GLU A 88 -29.07 16.64 -1.13
N TYR A 89 -28.16 16.07 -0.33
CA TYR A 89 -27.11 15.16 -0.80
C TYR A 89 -27.64 13.83 -1.30
N PHE A 90 -28.66 13.27 -0.65
CA PHE A 90 -29.30 12.05 -1.13
C PHE A 90 -30.07 12.25 -2.43
N LYS A 91 -30.74 13.40 -2.58
CA LYS A 91 -31.40 13.77 -3.83
C LYS A 91 -30.39 13.98 -4.96
N LEU A 92 -29.30 14.68 -4.66
CA LEU A 92 -28.22 14.93 -5.60
C LEU A 92 -27.53 13.62 -6.02
N PHE A 93 -27.23 12.75 -5.06
CA PHE A 93 -26.67 11.42 -5.32
C PHE A 93 -27.60 10.61 -6.22
N ASP A 94 -28.90 10.56 -5.93
CA ASP A 94 -29.87 9.80 -6.74
C ASP A 94 -29.92 10.31 -8.19
N GLU A 95 -29.83 11.62 -8.39
CA GLU A 95 -29.80 12.24 -9.71
C GLU A 95 -28.52 11.86 -10.47
N VAL A 96 -27.36 12.06 -9.85
CA VAL A 96 -26.05 11.78 -10.43
C VAL A 96 -25.90 10.29 -10.71
N TYR A 97 -26.25 9.43 -9.75
CA TYR A 97 -26.16 7.99 -9.90
C TYR A 97 -27.01 7.50 -11.07
N LYS A 98 -28.27 7.96 -11.19
CA LYS A 98 -29.14 7.62 -12.34
C LYS A 98 -28.54 8.07 -13.66
N LYS A 99 -27.89 9.23 -13.70
CA LYS A 99 -27.22 9.73 -14.90
C LYS A 99 -26.04 8.83 -15.27
N VAL A 100 -25.20 8.44 -14.30
CA VAL A 100 -24.01 7.61 -14.54
C VAL A 100 -24.38 6.19 -14.98
N ILE A 101 -25.27 5.49 -14.27
CA ILE A 101 -25.62 4.09 -14.62
C ILE A 101 -26.29 3.93 -15.98
N ASN A 102 -26.86 5.02 -16.54
CA ASN A 102 -27.51 5.01 -17.85
C ASN A 102 -26.55 5.34 -19.00
N ARG A 103 -25.28 5.66 -18.73
CA ARG A 103 -24.27 5.77 -19.78
C ARG A 103 -24.02 4.40 -20.39
N THR A 104 -23.75 4.40 -21.70
CA THR A 104 -23.61 3.17 -22.49
C THR A 104 -22.55 2.23 -21.94
N GLU A 105 -21.43 2.77 -21.46
CA GLU A 105 -20.31 2.02 -20.87
C GLU A 105 -20.73 1.18 -19.65
N TYR A 106 -21.40 1.76 -18.67
CA TYR A 106 -21.83 1.06 -17.45
C TYR A 106 -23.06 0.19 -17.67
N LYS A 107 -23.98 0.64 -18.53
CA LYS A 107 -25.21 -0.13 -18.81
C LYS A 107 -24.90 -1.53 -19.33
N ASN A 108 -23.96 -1.63 -20.29
CA ASN A 108 -23.54 -2.92 -20.84
C ASN A 108 -22.90 -3.81 -19.76
N LYS A 109 -22.10 -3.23 -18.85
CA LYS A 109 -21.49 -3.97 -17.73
C LYS A 109 -22.50 -4.48 -16.71
N PHE A 110 -23.54 -3.71 -16.40
CA PHE A 110 -24.63 -4.18 -15.55
C PHE A 110 -25.43 -5.32 -16.19
N GLU A 111 -25.60 -5.32 -17.52
CA GLU A 111 -26.24 -6.42 -18.25
C GLU A 111 -25.36 -7.68 -18.30
N GLU A 112 -24.04 -7.52 -18.44
CA GLU A 112 -23.05 -8.61 -18.38
C GLU A 112 -23.02 -9.29 -17.01
N TYR A 113 -23.11 -8.51 -15.93
CA TYR A 113 -23.03 -8.97 -14.55
C TYR A 113 -24.37 -8.94 -13.80
N ASP A 114 -25.49 -9.15 -14.49
CA ASP A 114 -26.86 -9.06 -13.94
C ASP A 114 -27.06 -9.90 -12.65
N GLU A 115 -26.40 -11.05 -12.54
CA GLU A 115 -26.45 -11.92 -11.36
C GLU A 115 -26.04 -11.20 -10.07
N TYR A 116 -25.07 -10.29 -10.14
CA TYR A 116 -24.50 -9.58 -9.00
C TYR A 116 -25.22 -8.25 -8.68
N PHE A 117 -26.03 -7.73 -9.62
CA PHE A 117 -26.59 -6.38 -9.52
C PHE A 117 -28.11 -6.36 -9.76
N LYS A 118 -28.89 -7.20 -9.09
CA LYS A 118 -30.35 -7.31 -9.32
C LYS A 118 -31.15 -6.03 -9.03
N SER A 119 -30.68 -5.20 -8.10
CA SER A 119 -31.43 -4.02 -7.59
C SER A 119 -30.71 -2.68 -7.83
N TYR A 120 -29.69 -2.64 -8.68
CA TYR A 120 -28.87 -1.43 -8.88
C TYR A 120 -29.67 -0.19 -9.33
N LYS A 121 -30.81 -0.38 -10.02
CA LYS A 121 -31.68 0.73 -10.46
C LYS A 121 -32.44 1.40 -9.31
N ASP A 122 -32.61 0.71 -8.18
CA ASP A 122 -33.22 1.31 -6.99
C ASP A 122 -32.16 2.10 -6.21
N THR A 123 -32.08 3.40 -6.48
CA THR A 123 -31.08 4.28 -5.88
C THR A 123 -31.15 4.32 -4.37
N LYS A 124 -32.32 4.07 -3.76
CA LYS A 124 -32.46 4.07 -2.30
C LYS A 124 -31.88 2.82 -1.66
N SER A 125 -31.75 1.73 -2.42
CA SER A 125 -31.18 0.48 -1.93
C SER A 125 -29.66 0.46 -1.95
N VAL A 126 -29.03 1.25 -2.84
CA VAL A 126 -27.58 1.27 -3.03
C VAL A 126 -26.84 2.24 -2.11
N ARG A 127 -27.55 3.18 -1.47
CA ARG A 127 -26.97 4.17 -0.56
C ARG A 127 -27.59 4.13 0.84
N GLN A 128 -26.79 4.40 1.87
CA GLN A 128 -27.26 4.52 3.25
C GLN A 128 -26.43 5.51 4.08
N GLY A 129 -27.07 6.16 5.04
CA GLY A 129 -26.42 7.03 6.02
C GLY A 129 -25.97 6.29 7.27
N TYR A 130 -24.73 6.54 7.72
CA TYR A 130 -24.14 6.06 8.96
C TYR A 130 -24.05 7.21 9.98
N PHE A 131 -25.15 7.48 10.68
CA PHE A 131 -25.21 8.50 11.72
C PHE A 131 -26.32 8.19 12.74
N ALA A 132 -26.17 8.73 13.95
CA ALA A 132 -27.14 8.59 15.03
C ALA A 132 -28.47 9.29 14.70
N VAL A 133 -29.61 8.64 14.98
CA VAL A 133 -30.96 9.21 14.79
C VAL A 133 -31.72 9.10 16.11
N ASP A 134 -32.35 10.20 16.55
CA ASP A 134 -33.19 10.19 17.76
C ASP A 134 -34.51 9.43 17.53
N ARG A 135 -35.10 8.88 18.60
CA ARG A 135 -36.33 8.06 18.60
C ARG A 135 -37.59 8.79 18.09
N ASN A 136 -37.52 10.11 17.88
CA ASN A 136 -38.61 10.93 17.32
C ASN A 136 -38.36 11.40 15.87
N GLN A 137 -37.43 10.79 15.12
CA GLN A 137 -37.06 11.20 13.75
C GLN A 137 -36.64 12.67 13.61
N LYS A 138 -36.18 13.31 14.69
CA LYS A 138 -35.54 14.63 14.66
C LYS A 138 -34.08 14.49 15.05
N VAL A 139 -33.18 15.02 14.23
CA VAL A 139 -31.73 14.87 14.37
C VAL A 139 -31.25 15.62 15.62
N ALA A 140 -30.56 14.90 16.52
CA ALA A 140 -29.81 15.53 17.60
C ALA A 140 -28.57 16.22 16.99
N LYS A 141 -28.50 17.55 17.09
CA LYS A 141 -27.32 18.32 16.69
C LYS A 141 -26.12 17.86 17.49
N ILE A 142 -25.08 17.35 16.83
CA ILE A 142 -23.80 17.07 17.48
C ILE A 142 -22.74 17.96 16.82
N ASP A 143 -22.34 18.98 17.55
CA ASP A 143 -21.15 19.79 17.30
C ASP A 143 -20.01 19.13 18.08
N GLU A 144 -18.94 18.70 17.38
CA GLU A 144 -17.79 17.99 17.97
C GLU A 144 -17.09 18.81 19.08
N SER A 145 -17.28 20.14 19.11
CA SER A 145 -16.70 21.02 20.15
C SER A 145 -17.42 20.97 21.51
N ARG A 146 -18.59 20.32 21.59
CA ARG A 146 -19.37 20.22 22.84
C ARG A 146 -19.11 18.97 23.65
N LEU A 147 -18.48 17.94 23.09
CA LEU A 147 -18.36 16.58 23.67
C LEU A 147 -17.58 16.50 24.99
N GLU A 148 -16.83 17.53 25.37
CA GLU A 148 -16.07 17.55 26.63
C GLU A 148 -16.73 18.38 27.75
N LYS A 149 -17.78 19.17 27.48
CA LYS A 149 -18.22 20.24 28.41
C LYS A 149 -19.58 20.09 29.10
N GLU A 150 -20.47 19.16 28.76
CA GLU A 150 -21.78 19.04 29.46
C GLU A 150 -22.27 17.62 29.69
N ASN A 151 -22.55 17.22 30.93
CA ASN A 151 -23.14 15.90 31.28
C ASN A 151 -24.39 15.49 30.44
N TRP A 152 -24.19 14.67 29.40
CA TRP A 152 -25.27 14.09 28.58
C TRP A 152 -26.16 13.10 29.37
N ARG A 153 -27.47 13.10 29.07
CA ARG A 153 -28.46 12.17 29.66
C ARG A 153 -28.39 10.79 28.99
N LYS A 154 -28.73 9.74 29.74
CA LYS A 154 -28.67 8.31 29.34
C LYS A 154 -29.34 7.99 27.98
N ALA A 155 -30.44 8.67 27.65
CA ALA A 155 -31.20 8.46 26.40
C ALA A 155 -30.46 8.94 25.13
N GLU A 156 -29.62 9.97 25.24
CA GLU A 156 -28.83 10.51 24.11
C GLU A 156 -27.68 9.56 23.74
N ARG A 157 -27.08 8.90 24.74
CA ARG A 157 -26.08 7.84 24.54
C ARG A 157 -26.69 6.58 23.90
N GLU A 158 -27.93 6.23 24.27
CA GLU A 158 -28.65 5.08 23.71
C GLU A 158 -29.10 5.31 22.25
N ALA A 159 -29.49 6.53 21.86
CA ALA A 159 -29.88 6.83 20.47
C ALA A 159 -28.68 6.79 19.51
N ILE A 160 -27.51 7.20 19.98
CA ILE A 160 -26.25 7.10 19.25
C ILE A 160 -25.84 5.64 19.02
N ALA A 161 -26.15 4.74 19.97
CA ALA A 161 -25.88 3.31 19.81
C ALA A 161 -26.74 2.70 18.68
N ASN A 162 -28.05 2.95 18.65
CA ASN A 162 -28.99 2.22 17.77
C ASN A 162 -28.82 2.46 16.25
N GLY A 163 -28.50 3.68 15.80
CA GLY A 163 -28.33 3.98 14.35
C GLY A 163 -27.02 3.44 13.77
N ILE A 164 -26.01 3.33 14.64
CA ILE A 164 -24.70 2.74 14.36
C ILE A 164 -24.77 1.21 14.40
N GLU A 165 -25.65 0.66 15.26
CA GLU A 165 -25.90 -0.78 15.44
C GLU A 165 -26.36 -1.44 14.13
N LEU A 166 -27.29 -0.85 13.36
CA LEU A 166 -27.85 -1.49 12.16
C LEU A 166 -26.79 -1.81 11.07
N ILE A 167 -25.78 -0.95 10.92
CA ILE A 167 -24.72 -1.10 9.92
C ILE A 167 -23.55 -1.94 10.47
N LEU A 168 -23.29 -1.88 11.79
CA LEU A 168 -22.33 -2.76 12.45
C LEU A 168 -22.82 -4.22 12.56
N GLU A 169 -24.11 -4.43 12.81
CA GLU A 169 -24.78 -5.74 12.84
C GLU A 169 -24.75 -6.41 11.46
N LYS A 170 -24.89 -5.61 10.39
CA LYS A 170 -24.94 -6.09 9.00
C LYS A 170 -23.63 -5.94 8.24
N LYS A 171 -22.51 -5.71 8.93
CA LYS A 171 -21.20 -5.45 8.29
C LYS A 171 -20.74 -6.57 7.35
N GLU A 172 -21.09 -7.82 7.67
CA GLU A 172 -20.76 -8.98 6.85
C GLU A 172 -21.67 -9.08 5.62
N GLU A 173 -22.95 -8.70 5.75
CA GLU A 173 -23.89 -8.62 4.62
C GLU A 173 -23.45 -7.59 3.58
N LEU A 174 -22.74 -6.53 3.99
CA LEU A 174 -22.21 -5.52 3.08
C LEU A 174 -21.18 -6.05 2.09
N LEU A 175 -20.48 -7.13 2.43
CA LEU A 175 -19.50 -7.78 1.56
C LEU A 175 -20.18 -8.70 0.51
N SER A 176 -21.46 -9.03 0.70
CA SER A 176 -22.23 -9.83 -0.25
C SER A 176 -22.84 -8.98 -1.36
N PHE A 177 -22.83 -9.53 -2.58
CA PHE A 177 -23.54 -8.99 -3.75
C PHE A 177 -25.06 -9.08 -3.62
N ASP A 178 -25.59 -9.92 -2.73
CA ASP A 178 -27.04 -9.96 -2.46
C ASP A 178 -27.54 -8.67 -1.81
N THR A 179 -26.65 -7.96 -1.12
CA THR A 179 -26.95 -6.65 -0.53
C THR A 179 -26.61 -5.57 -1.57
N PRO A 180 -27.59 -4.80 -2.08
CA PRO A 180 -27.32 -3.76 -3.09
C PRO A 180 -26.57 -2.55 -2.53
N LEU A 181 -26.55 -2.39 -1.20
CA LEU A 181 -25.89 -1.27 -0.52
C LEU A 181 -24.38 -1.27 -0.80
N ALA A 182 -23.90 -0.18 -1.40
CA ALA A 182 -22.50 0.02 -1.76
C ALA A 182 -21.96 1.42 -1.40
N PHE A 183 -22.83 2.42 -1.27
CA PHE A 183 -22.48 3.81 -1.00
C PHE A 183 -22.89 4.22 0.41
N ILE A 184 -21.92 4.60 1.25
CA ILE A 184 -22.14 4.87 2.67
C ILE A 184 -21.83 6.33 2.95
N PHE A 185 -22.73 7.05 3.62
CA PHE A 185 -22.55 8.47 3.97
C PHE A 185 -22.32 8.63 5.47
N SER A 186 -21.18 9.20 5.88
CA SER A 186 -20.80 9.37 7.28
C SER A 186 -20.39 10.82 7.58
N HIS A 187 -20.78 11.35 8.73
CA HIS A 187 -20.37 12.69 9.18
C HIS A 187 -18.97 12.70 9.82
N SER A 188 -18.69 11.70 10.65
CA SER A 188 -17.41 11.56 11.37
C SER A 188 -16.66 10.31 10.92
N ALA A 189 -15.38 10.19 11.30
CA ALA A 189 -14.64 8.95 11.17
C ALA A 189 -15.43 7.82 11.85
N LEU A 190 -15.62 6.70 11.15
CA LEU A 190 -16.44 5.58 11.60
C LEU A 190 -15.94 5.07 12.96
N ARG A 191 -16.81 4.66 13.87
CA ARG A 191 -16.42 4.26 15.25
C ARG A 191 -15.50 3.04 15.30
N GLU A 192 -14.89 2.79 16.46
CA GLU A 192 -14.32 1.48 16.80
C GLU A 192 -15.37 0.37 16.55
N GLY A 193 -14.96 -0.70 15.87
CA GLY A 193 -15.87 -1.78 15.43
C GLY A 193 -16.27 -1.73 13.95
N TRP A 194 -16.14 -0.58 13.27
CA TRP A 194 -16.23 -0.52 11.81
C TRP A 194 -14.90 -0.91 11.17
N ASP A 195 -14.87 -2.11 10.59
CA ASP A 195 -13.76 -2.64 9.82
C ASP A 195 -14.30 -3.37 8.59
N ASN A 196 -14.48 -2.63 7.50
CA ASN A 196 -14.77 -3.22 6.21
C ASN A 196 -13.54 -3.03 5.30
N PRO A 197 -12.88 -4.12 4.88
CA PRO A 197 -11.66 -4.04 4.07
C PRO A 197 -11.91 -3.70 2.59
N ASN A 198 -13.17 -3.67 2.12
CA ASN A 198 -13.50 -3.49 0.71
C ASN A 198 -13.89 -2.05 0.35
N ILE A 199 -13.35 -1.06 1.07
CA ILE A 199 -13.56 0.36 0.76
C ILE A 199 -12.55 0.75 -0.32
N PHE A 200 -13.03 1.00 -1.54
CA PHE A 200 -12.18 1.37 -2.69
C PHE A 200 -12.28 2.85 -3.07
N THR A 201 -13.32 3.55 -2.61
CA THR A 201 -13.46 4.98 -2.88
C THR A 201 -13.81 5.75 -1.62
N LEU A 202 -13.06 6.82 -1.35
CA LEU A 202 -13.35 7.81 -0.33
C LEU A 202 -13.67 9.13 -1.01
N CYS A 203 -14.82 9.72 -0.69
CA CYS A 203 -15.22 11.02 -1.19
C CYS A 203 -15.44 11.97 -0.03
N THR A 204 -14.67 13.05 0.04
CA THR A 204 -14.78 14.04 1.11
C THR A 204 -15.51 15.27 0.59
N LEU A 205 -16.79 15.38 0.92
CA LEU A 205 -17.66 16.51 0.57
C LEU A 205 -17.49 17.70 1.53
N LYS A 206 -16.89 17.46 2.70
CA LYS A 206 -16.55 18.49 3.69
C LYS A 206 -15.21 19.17 3.39
N LYS A 207 -15.11 20.47 3.67
CA LYS A 207 -13.82 21.18 3.76
C LYS A 207 -13.24 20.94 5.16
N THR A 208 -12.37 19.94 5.30
CA THR A 208 -11.73 19.64 6.59
C THR A 208 -10.35 20.27 6.64
N ASP A 209 -10.13 21.19 7.58
CA ASP A 209 -8.83 21.80 7.89
C ASP A 209 -7.99 20.92 8.84
N ASN A 210 -8.56 19.84 9.39
CA ASN A 210 -7.91 18.96 10.35
C ASN A 210 -7.23 17.76 9.66
N GLU A 211 -5.91 17.82 9.52
CA GLU A 211 -5.07 16.77 8.89
C GLU A 211 -5.16 15.42 9.64
N ILE A 212 -5.38 15.43 10.96
CA ILE A 212 -5.44 14.21 11.79
C ILE A 212 -6.71 13.40 11.49
N ALA A 213 -7.84 14.08 11.28
CA ALA A 213 -9.11 13.42 10.93
C ALA A 213 -9.02 12.75 9.55
N LYS A 214 -8.43 13.44 8.56
CA LYS A 214 -8.22 12.90 7.20
C LYS A 214 -7.40 11.60 7.23
N LYS A 215 -6.39 11.50 8.08
CA LYS A 215 -5.55 10.30 8.23
C LYS A 215 -6.32 9.08 8.73
N GLN A 216 -7.11 9.24 9.80
CA GLN A 216 -7.92 8.14 10.36
C GLN A 216 -9.01 7.69 9.40
N GLU A 217 -9.51 8.60 8.56
CA GLU A 217 -10.48 8.32 7.51
C GLU A 217 -9.84 7.51 6.36
N ILE A 218 -8.66 7.91 5.89
CA ILE A 218 -7.92 7.20 4.82
C ILE A 218 -7.41 5.83 5.27
N GLY A 219 -6.90 5.72 6.50
CA GLY A 219 -6.39 4.45 7.04
C GLY A 219 -7.41 3.31 7.06
N ARG A 220 -8.72 3.62 7.00
CA ARG A 220 -9.80 2.62 6.90
C ARG A 220 -9.95 2.04 5.50
N GLY A 221 -9.57 2.78 4.45
CA GLY A 221 -9.58 2.32 3.06
C GLY A 221 -8.30 1.59 2.63
N LEU A 222 -7.22 1.63 3.42
CA LEU A 222 -5.94 1.00 3.08
C LEU A 222 -5.83 -0.48 3.48
N ARG A 223 -6.95 -1.10 3.86
CA ARG A 223 -6.98 -2.51 4.24
C ARG A 223 -7.06 -3.39 2.99
N LEU A 224 -6.40 -4.55 3.04
CA LEU A 224 -6.47 -5.51 1.93
C LEU A 224 -7.89 -6.09 1.82
N PRO A 225 -8.55 -5.97 0.66
CA PRO A 225 -9.92 -6.41 0.46
C PRO A 225 -10.03 -7.93 0.53
N VAL A 226 -11.25 -8.39 0.81
CA VAL A 226 -11.61 -9.80 0.90
C VAL A 226 -12.64 -10.15 -0.18
N ASP A 227 -12.51 -11.36 -0.72
CA ASP A 227 -13.51 -11.93 -1.61
C ASP A 227 -14.71 -12.49 -0.84
N ILE A 228 -15.73 -12.95 -1.57
CA ILE A 228 -16.92 -13.61 -1.00
C ILE A 228 -16.62 -14.86 -0.16
N TYR A 229 -15.40 -15.43 -0.25
CA TYR A 229 -14.95 -16.58 0.53
C TYR A 229 -14.11 -16.17 1.74
N GLY A 230 -13.94 -14.87 1.99
CA GLY A 230 -13.16 -14.31 3.08
C GLY A 230 -11.64 -14.34 2.84
N LYS A 231 -11.18 -14.65 1.62
CA LYS A 231 -9.76 -14.67 1.29
C LYS A 231 -9.28 -13.26 0.95
N ARG A 232 -8.18 -12.84 1.60
CA ARG A 232 -7.54 -11.55 1.31
C ARG A 232 -6.87 -11.55 -0.06
N HIS A 233 -7.09 -10.48 -0.81
CA HIS A 233 -6.46 -10.26 -2.09
C HIS A 233 -5.26 -9.33 -1.94
N LYS A 234 -4.11 -9.71 -2.50
CA LYS A 234 -2.82 -9.02 -2.30
C LYS A 234 -2.29 -8.34 -3.57
N ASP A 235 -3.03 -8.43 -4.66
CA ASP A 235 -2.59 -7.90 -5.95
C ASP A 235 -2.67 -6.37 -5.92
N ILE A 236 -1.53 -5.72 -6.13
CA ILE A 236 -1.40 -4.27 -5.98
C ILE A 236 -2.20 -3.54 -7.06
N ASP A 237 -2.27 -4.10 -8.26
CA ASP A 237 -2.87 -3.43 -9.43
C ASP A 237 -4.40 -3.32 -9.33
N TYR A 238 -5.01 -4.11 -8.45
CA TYR A 238 -6.43 -4.06 -8.14
C TYR A 238 -6.72 -3.42 -6.77
N ASN A 239 -5.74 -3.35 -5.86
CA ASN A 239 -5.89 -2.82 -4.51
C ASN A 239 -5.61 -1.31 -4.45
N VAL A 240 -6.37 -0.54 -5.22
CA VAL A 240 -6.21 0.92 -5.33
C VAL A 240 -7.35 1.63 -4.61
N LEU A 241 -7.01 2.54 -3.68
CA LEU A 241 -7.97 3.39 -2.98
C LEU A 241 -8.05 4.75 -3.68
N THR A 242 -9.19 5.06 -4.30
CA THR A 242 -9.42 6.37 -4.90
C THR A 242 -9.91 7.36 -3.86
N VAL A 243 -9.25 8.51 -3.73
CA VAL A 243 -9.67 9.59 -2.82
C VAL A 243 -10.07 10.82 -3.61
N VAL A 244 -11.36 11.18 -3.53
CA VAL A 244 -11.92 12.40 -4.11
C VAL A 244 -12.02 13.46 -3.01
N ALA A 245 -11.15 14.48 -3.06
CA ALA A 245 -11.04 15.51 -2.02
C ALA A 245 -11.24 16.93 -2.59
N ASN A 246 -11.44 17.90 -1.70
CA ASN A 246 -11.53 19.33 -2.04
C ASN A 246 -10.17 20.03 -1.82
N SER A 247 -9.09 19.40 -2.26
CA SER A 247 -7.71 19.88 -2.14
C SER A 247 -6.91 19.49 -3.38
N SER A 248 -5.89 20.27 -3.72
CA SER A 248 -5.00 19.92 -4.83
C SER A 248 -4.24 18.62 -4.55
N TYR A 249 -3.90 17.88 -5.61
CA TYR A 249 -3.08 16.66 -5.51
C TYR A 249 -1.77 16.92 -4.74
N ASP A 250 -1.06 18.02 -5.05
CA ASP A 250 0.21 18.36 -4.43
C ASP A 250 0.10 18.56 -2.92
N GLU A 251 -0.93 19.28 -2.46
CA GLU A 251 -1.17 19.52 -1.04
C GLU A 251 -1.58 18.24 -0.33
N PHE A 252 -2.46 17.44 -0.95
CA PHE A 252 -2.94 16.18 -0.40
C PHE A 252 -1.81 15.15 -0.26
N SER A 253 -1.03 14.94 -1.32
CA SER A 253 0.08 13.99 -1.35
C SER A 253 1.17 14.35 -0.34
N LYS A 254 1.54 15.64 -0.25
CA LYS A 254 2.52 16.12 0.73
C LYS A 254 2.04 15.94 2.18
N SER A 255 0.80 16.32 2.46
CA SER A 255 0.20 16.19 3.80
C SER A 255 0.13 14.72 4.22
N LEU A 256 -0.34 13.84 3.32
CA LEU A 256 -0.46 12.42 3.58
C LEU A 256 0.91 11.78 3.84
N GLN A 257 1.89 11.98 2.94
CA GLN A 257 3.23 11.41 3.11
C GLN A 257 3.93 11.92 4.38
N LYS A 258 3.81 13.22 4.68
CA LYS A 258 4.36 13.80 5.92
C LYS A 258 3.76 13.12 7.14
N SER A 259 2.43 12.97 7.18
CA SER A 259 1.73 12.33 8.29
C SER A 259 2.10 10.84 8.46
N PHE A 260 2.36 10.12 7.37
CA PHE A 260 2.81 8.72 7.41
C PHE A 260 4.21 8.59 8.01
N ASN A 261 5.10 9.52 7.72
CA ASN A 261 6.46 9.50 8.25
C ASN A 261 6.49 9.83 9.75
N GLU A 262 5.67 10.78 10.22
CA GLU A 262 5.59 11.19 11.62
C GLU A 262 5.14 10.06 12.57
N ASP A 263 4.19 9.21 12.18
CA ASP A 263 3.65 8.13 13.04
C ASP A 263 4.53 6.89 13.13
N THR A 264 5.34 6.62 12.11
CA THR A 264 6.22 5.43 12.13
C THR A 264 7.38 5.56 13.10
N GLY A 265 7.56 6.72 13.75
CA GLY A 265 8.71 7.02 14.61
C GLY A 265 10.06 6.92 13.87
N PHE A 266 10.02 6.87 12.53
CA PHE A 266 11.12 6.51 11.66
C PHE A 266 11.16 7.54 10.54
N ASP A 267 12.07 8.50 10.66
CA ASP A 267 12.30 9.48 9.61
C ASP A 267 13.08 8.79 8.47
N LYS A 268 12.37 8.56 7.36
CA LYS A 268 12.90 7.87 6.18
C LYS A 268 13.98 8.68 5.48
N GLU A 269 14.00 10.00 5.67
CA GLU A 269 15.03 10.88 5.10
C GLU A 269 16.26 10.95 6.01
N GLU A 270 16.14 10.57 7.29
CA GLU A 270 17.24 10.59 8.25
C GLU A 270 18.22 9.44 8.01
N ILE A 271 19.50 9.75 7.89
CA ILE A 271 20.58 8.78 7.93
C ILE A 271 21.02 8.60 9.39
N ASP A 272 20.46 7.58 10.04
CA ASP A 272 20.85 7.18 11.40
C ASP A 272 22.07 6.24 11.38
N THR A 273 22.64 6.00 12.56
CA THR A 273 23.84 5.16 12.73
C THR A 273 23.63 3.74 12.21
N ASN A 274 22.43 3.16 12.37
CA ASN A 274 22.11 1.80 11.93
C ASN A 274 22.09 1.69 10.39
N VAL A 275 21.55 2.70 9.72
CA VAL A 275 21.58 2.81 8.24
C VAL A 275 23.02 2.86 7.75
N ILE A 276 23.90 3.62 8.42
CA ILE A 276 25.32 3.73 8.03
C ILE A 276 26.04 2.38 8.22
N TYR A 277 25.79 1.69 9.33
CA TYR A 277 26.35 0.36 9.55
C TYR A 277 25.89 -0.64 8.47
N LYS A 278 24.62 -0.56 8.04
CA LYS A 278 24.12 -1.37 6.92
C LYS A 278 24.84 -1.03 5.61
N ILE A 279 25.00 0.26 5.29
CA ILE A 279 25.73 0.74 4.10
C ILE A 279 27.16 0.21 4.09
N PHE A 280 27.86 0.29 5.22
CA PHE A 280 29.25 -0.19 5.30
C PHE A 280 29.38 -1.70 5.12
N ASN A 281 28.49 -2.47 5.78
CA ASN A 281 28.49 -3.92 5.64
C ASN A 281 28.21 -4.36 4.19
N GLU A 282 27.24 -3.74 3.52
CA GLU A 282 26.89 -4.09 2.14
C GLU A 282 27.88 -3.56 1.10
N ALA A 283 28.57 -2.44 1.38
CA ALA A 283 29.67 -1.95 0.55
C ALA A 283 30.96 -2.78 0.70
N GLY A 284 30.97 -3.75 1.63
CA GLY A 284 32.05 -4.70 1.85
C GLY A 284 33.20 -4.17 2.71
N LEU A 285 32.92 -3.24 3.62
CA LEU A 285 33.91 -2.82 4.62
C LEU A 285 34.11 -3.92 5.66
N VAL A 286 35.35 -4.08 6.14
CA VAL A 286 35.69 -5.09 7.14
C VAL A 286 35.08 -4.68 8.48
N ARG A 287 34.35 -5.59 9.16
CA ARG A 287 33.64 -5.30 10.43
C ARG A 287 34.54 -4.70 11.51
N GLU A 288 35.83 -5.06 11.54
CA GLU A 288 36.83 -4.52 12.48
C GLU A 288 37.22 -3.06 12.24
N THR A 289 36.99 -2.54 11.03
CA THR A 289 37.29 -1.14 10.66
C THR A 289 36.12 -0.19 10.83
N ILE A 290 34.93 -0.73 11.14
CA ILE A 290 33.70 0.04 11.28
C ILE A 290 33.58 0.50 12.74
N ASP A 291 34.18 1.64 13.05
CA ASP A 291 34.11 2.26 14.38
C ASP A 291 33.22 3.52 14.41
N SER A 292 32.95 4.04 15.61
CA SER A 292 32.15 5.25 15.79
C SER A 292 32.82 6.50 15.19
N GLN A 293 34.15 6.49 14.99
CA GLN A 293 34.87 7.61 14.40
C GLN A 293 34.64 7.68 12.89
N LEU A 294 34.74 6.54 12.19
CA LEU A 294 34.47 6.41 10.77
C LEU A 294 33.03 6.80 10.41
N VAL A 295 32.06 6.41 11.24
CA VAL A 295 30.65 6.82 11.08
C VAL A 295 30.51 8.34 11.20
N THR A 296 31.19 8.94 12.18
CA THR A 296 31.15 10.40 12.38
C THR A 296 31.80 11.16 11.24
N GLU A 297 32.93 10.64 10.71
CA GLU A 297 33.61 11.19 9.54
C GLU A 297 32.75 11.08 8.28
N PHE A 298 32.12 9.92 8.06
CA PHE A 298 31.20 9.70 6.96
C PHE A 298 30.03 10.69 6.97
N ILE A 299 29.37 10.89 8.13
CA ILE A 299 28.30 11.90 8.28
C ILE A 299 28.83 13.30 7.98
N LYS A 300 30.03 13.64 8.46
CA LYS A 300 30.63 14.95 8.25
C LYS A 300 30.91 15.19 6.77
N GLU A 301 31.45 14.20 6.05
CA GLU A 301 31.72 14.29 4.62
C GLU A 301 30.41 14.43 3.81
N LEU A 302 29.37 13.67 4.15
CA LEU A 302 28.04 13.80 3.54
C LEU A 302 27.40 15.17 3.78
N LYS A 303 27.59 15.78 4.96
CA LYS A 303 27.13 17.14 5.29
C LYS A 303 27.86 18.21 4.48
N VAL A 304 29.18 18.10 4.38
CA VAL A 304 30.03 19.07 3.66
C VAL A 304 29.69 19.08 2.18
N GLN A 305 29.40 17.91 1.61
CA GLN A 305 29.05 17.77 0.19
C GLN A 305 27.55 17.99 -0.08
N GLY A 306 26.78 18.35 0.95
CA GLY A 306 25.40 18.79 0.80
C GLY A 306 24.38 17.69 0.57
N ILE A 307 24.77 16.41 0.70
CA ILE A 307 23.90 15.24 0.55
C ILE A 307 22.90 15.15 1.71
N ILE A 308 23.36 15.46 2.92
CA ILE A 308 22.51 15.51 4.12
C ILE A 308 22.50 16.90 4.79
N ASP A 309 21.40 17.22 5.46
CA ASP A 309 21.19 18.47 6.18
C ASP A 309 21.74 18.45 7.63
N LYS A 310 21.48 19.53 8.38
CA LYS A 310 21.94 19.65 9.79
C LYS A 310 21.32 18.60 10.71
N ASN A 311 20.16 18.07 10.35
CA ASN A 311 19.39 17.06 11.08
C ASN A 311 19.62 15.65 10.49
N ASN A 312 20.70 15.44 9.74
CA ASN A 312 21.03 14.18 9.06
C ASN A 312 20.00 13.73 8.01
N LYS A 313 19.16 14.63 7.50
CA LYS A 313 18.16 14.31 6.48
C LYS A 313 18.70 14.48 5.08
N LEU A 314 18.40 13.53 4.21
CA LEU A 314 18.81 13.52 2.81
C LEU A 314 18.07 14.62 2.03
N LYS A 315 18.80 15.45 1.27
CA LYS A 315 18.18 16.54 0.48
C LYS A 315 17.50 16.00 -0.78
N LYS A 316 16.48 16.71 -1.27
CA LYS A 316 15.87 16.43 -2.57
C LYS A 316 16.84 16.82 -3.71
N ASP A 317 16.87 16.02 -4.77
CA ASP A 317 17.70 16.20 -5.98
C ASP A 317 19.22 16.00 -5.84
N ILE A 318 19.67 14.99 -5.08
CA ILE A 318 21.10 14.66 -4.89
C ILE A 318 21.80 13.98 -6.08
N GLY A 319 21.15 13.87 -7.24
CA GLY A 319 21.63 13.05 -8.36
C GLY A 319 22.98 13.50 -8.95
N GLU A 320 23.26 14.80 -8.95
CA GLU A 320 24.55 15.34 -9.42
C GLU A 320 25.60 15.34 -8.29
N GLU A 321 25.20 15.66 -7.06
CA GLU A 321 26.07 15.64 -5.88
C GLU A 321 26.58 14.23 -5.57
N LEU A 322 25.74 13.21 -5.73
CA LEU A 322 26.11 11.81 -5.46
C LEU A 322 27.04 11.25 -6.55
N LYS A 323 26.93 11.73 -7.80
CA LYS A 323 27.89 11.41 -8.87
C LYS A 323 29.27 12.01 -8.57
N ASN A 324 29.31 13.24 -8.08
CA ASN A 324 30.55 13.98 -7.77
C ASN A 324 31.13 13.68 -6.37
N LEU A 325 30.49 12.80 -5.59
CA LEU A 325 30.92 12.49 -4.22
C LEU A 325 32.31 11.82 -4.20
N GLU A 326 33.26 12.45 -3.53
CA GLU A 326 34.60 11.93 -3.28
C GLU A 326 34.90 11.95 -1.79
N PHE A 327 35.26 10.79 -1.22
CA PHE A 327 35.58 10.72 0.20
C PHE A 327 37.04 11.11 0.47
N THR A 328 37.28 11.82 1.57
CA THR A 328 38.64 12.25 1.97
C THR A 328 39.36 11.19 2.80
N ASN A 329 38.61 10.39 3.57
CA ASN A 329 39.15 9.26 4.32
C ASN A 329 39.62 8.12 3.38
N GLU A 330 40.82 7.57 3.61
CA GLU A 330 41.42 6.53 2.76
C GLU A 330 40.60 5.23 2.69
N ILE A 331 39.92 4.85 3.78
CA ILE A 331 39.08 3.65 3.88
C ILE A 331 37.79 3.85 3.07
N LEU A 332 37.13 4.99 3.23
CA LEU A 332 35.92 5.34 2.47
C LEU A 332 36.22 5.51 0.99
N LYS A 333 37.38 6.09 0.66
CA LYS A 333 37.82 6.32 -0.72
C LYS A 333 37.95 5.03 -1.52
N ALA A 334 38.49 3.97 -0.91
CA ALA A 334 38.64 2.66 -1.54
C ALA A 334 37.29 2.02 -1.95
N HIS A 335 36.21 2.36 -1.26
CA HIS A 335 34.86 1.82 -1.47
C HIS A 335 33.88 2.83 -2.09
N THR A 336 34.35 3.99 -2.59
CA THR A 336 33.51 5.10 -3.06
C THR A 336 32.39 4.68 -4.02
N ILE A 337 32.68 3.84 -5.01
CA ILE A 337 31.70 3.39 -6.02
C ILE A 337 30.60 2.55 -5.35
N LYS A 338 30.99 1.55 -4.57
CA LYS A 338 30.05 0.67 -3.85
C LYS A 338 29.26 1.43 -2.79
N LEU A 339 29.88 2.39 -2.10
CA LEU A 339 29.21 3.24 -1.12
C LEU A 339 28.15 4.12 -1.79
N LYS A 340 28.44 4.71 -2.96
CA LYS A 340 27.44 5.46 -3.74
C LYS A 340 26.23 4.58 -4.09
N GLU A 341 26.48 3.40 -4.64
CA GLU A 341 25.43 2.44 -5.00
C GLU A 341 24.61 2.03 -3.77
N LYS A 342 25.27 1.68 -2.66
CA LYS A 342 24.61 1.22 -1.44
C LYS A 342 23.90 2.30 -0.65
N ILE A 343 24.36 3.56 -0.68
CA ILE A 343 23.61 4.69 -0.12
C ILE A 343 22.27 4.82 -0.84
N VAL A 344 22.27 4.73 -2.18
CA VAL A 344 21.04 4.81 -2.98
C VAL A 344 20.14 3.61 -2.67
N GLU A 345 20.67 2.40 -2.77
CA GLU A 345 19.91 1.16 -2.55
C GLU A 345 19.29 1.08 -1.15
N ILE A 346 20.06 1.36 -0.10
CA ILE A 346 19.59 1.26 1.29
C ILE A 346 18.64 2.41 1.64
N MET A 347 18.86 3.63 1.12
CA MET A 347 17.90 4.73 1.33
C MET A 347 16.61 4.49 0.53
N GLU A 348 16.69 3.83 -0.63
CA GLU A 348 15.54 3.40 -1.40
C GLU A 348 14.77 2.25 -0.72
N GLU A 349 15.46 1.27 -0.14
CA GLU A 349 14.88 0.21 0.69
C GLU A 349 14.23 0.80 1.95
N LYS A 350 14.92 1.73 2.63
CA LYS A 350 14.39 2.47 3.78
C LYS A 350 13.16 3.29 3.38
N GLY A 351 13.15 3.83 2.18
CA GLY A 351 12.04 4.56 1.55
C GLY A 351 10.94 3.68 0.94
N SER A 352 11.05 2.35 0.95
CA SER A 352 10.13 1.42 0.26
C SER A 352 8.69 1.39 0.80
N LYS A 353 8.44 1.97 1.97
CA LYS A 353 7.09 2.16 2.51
C LYS A 353 6.53 3.57 2.19
N ARG A 354 6.77 4.08 0.98
CA ARG A 354 5.97 5.22 0.47
C ARG A 354 4.65 4.66 -0.02
N ILE A 355 3.55 5.27 0.40
CA ILE A 355 2.28 5.04 -0.28
C ILE A 355 2.42 5.65 -1.66
N ILE A 356 2.13 4.87 -2.69
CA ILE A 356 2.05 5.35 -4.06
C ILE A 356 0.74 6.14 -4.14
N ILE A 357 0.83 7.43 -4.48
CA ILE A 357 -0.32 8.33 -4.60
C ILE A 357 -0.29 8.86 -6.02
N GLU A 358 -1.35 8.58 -6.78
CA GLU A 358 -1.50 9.03 -8.15
C GLU A 358 -2.42 10.25 -8.24
N ASN A 359 -2.17 11.08 -9.24
CA ASN A 359 -3.10 12.13 -9.62
C ASN A 359 -4.18 11.54 -10.54
N GLY A 360 -5.37 11.27 -9.98
CA GLY A 360 -6.50 10.73 -10.74
C GLY A 360 -7.06 11.69 -11.81
N ASP A 361 -6.69 12.98 -11.77
CA ASP A 361 -7.07 13.96 -12.81
C ASP A 361 -6.26 13.79 -14.10
N GLU A 362 -5.13 13.08 -14.05
CA GLU A 362 -4.31 12.80 -15.21
C GLU A 362 -4.79 11.56 -15.94
N ALA A 363 -4.87 11.64 -17.28
CA ALA A 363 -5.18 10.48 -18.08
C ALA A 363 -4.05 9.43 -17.93
N GLY A 364 -4.42 8.21 -17.55
CA GLY A 364 -3.48 7.09 -17.49
C GLY A 364 -2.93 6.74 -18.87
N VAL A 365 -1.68 6.29 -18.92
CA VAL A 365 -1.04 5.84 -20.17
C VAL A 365 -1.56 4.44 -20.55
N LYS A 366 -2.44 4.38 -21.55
CA LYS A 366 -2.95 3.10 -22.06
C LYS A 366 -1.89 2.39 -22.91
N ASN A 367 -1.52 1.16 -22.52
CA ASN A 367 -0.73 0.30 -23.41
C ASN A 367 -1.54 0.00 -24.65
N THR A 368 -0.86 0.03 -25.77
CA THR A 368 -1.45 -0.36 -27.04
C THR A 368 -0.41 -1.14 -27.85
N TRP A 369 -0.92 -1.96 -28.76
CA TRP A 369 -0.09 -2.70 -29.68
C TRP A 369 0.61 -1.77 -30.67
N ASN A 370 1.83 -2.14 -31.02
CA ASN A 370 2.52 -1.60 -32.17
C ASN A 370 1.99 -2.23 -33.46
N SER A 371 1.85 -1.43 -34.52
CA SER A 371 1.22 -1.85 -35.79
C SER A 371 2.23 -2.40 -36.83
N PHE A 372 3.15 -3.27 -36.42
CA PHE A 372 4.28 -3.67 -37.29
C PHE A 372 4.11 -5.02 -37.99
N VAL A 373 3.09 -5.81 -37.63
CA VAL A 373 2.91 -7.19 -38.14
C VAL A 373 1.58 -7.31 -38.89
N ASN A 374 1.58 -8.06 -40.00
CA ASN A 374 0.33 -8.45 -40.66
C ASN A 374 -0.50 -9.36 -39.74
N GLU A 375 -1.83 -9.28 -39.82
CA GLU A 375 -2.73 -9.97 -38.87
C GLU A 375 -2.51 -11.50 -38.87
N GLU A 376 -2.16 -12.08 -40.01
CA GLU A 376 -1.95 -13.53 -40.17
C GLU A 376 -0.62 -14.00 -39.56
N GLY A 377 0.50 -13.32 -39.86
CA GLY A 377 1.80 -13.65 -39.26
C GLY A 377 1.85 -13.36 -37.76
N PHE A 378 1.11 -12.34 -37.31
CA PHE A 378 0.94 -12.04 -35.89
C PHE A 378 0.20 -13.16 -35.15
N LYS A 379 -0.93 -13.64 -35.70
CA LYS A 379 -1.68 -14.77 -35.15
C LYS A 379 -0.79 -16.01 -35.05
N ASP A 380 -0.02 -16.31 -36.09
CA ASP A 380 0.87 -17.46 -36.09
C ASP A 380 1.94 -17.37 -35.00
N ILE A 381 2.58 -16.21 -34.83
CA ILE A 381 3.56 -16.00 -33.76
C ILE A 381 2.90 -16.17 -32.39
N ILE A 382 1.76 -15.54 -32.16
CA ILE A 382 1.08 -15.56 -30.87
C ILE A 382 0.56 -16.95 -30.52
N PHE A 383 -0.06 -17.67 -31.45
CA PHE A 383 -0.52 -19.03 -31.17
C PHE A 383 0.65 -19.99 -30.92
N ASN A 384 1.75 -19.85 -31.65
CA ASN A 384 2.95 -20.66 -31.41
C ASN A 384 3.60 -20.34 -30.05
N LEU A 385 3.65 -19.07 -29.67
CA LEU A 385 4.17 -18.65 -28.38
C LEU A 385 3.25 -19.09 -27.23
N LYS A 386 1.93 -18.91 -27.39
CA LYS A 386 0.90 -19.38 -26.45
C LYS A 386 1.06 -20.86 -26.17
N ASN A 387 1.14 -21.68 -27.21
CA ASN A 387 1.29 -23.14 -27.08
C ASN A 387 2.57 -23.55 -26.33
N ARG A 388 3.64 -22.73 -26.38
CA ARG A 388 4.88 -22.97 -25.64
C ARG A 388 4.79 -22.50 -24.19
N LEU A 389 4.19 -21.35 -23.95
CA LEU A 389 4.05 -20.73 -22.62
C LEU A 389 2.95 -21.38 -21.76
N GLU A 390 1.94 -21.99 -22.36
CA GLU A 390 0.89 -22.73 -21.65
C GLU A 390 1.42 -23.96 -20.88
N LEU A 391 2.62 -24.44 -21.22
CA LEU A 391 3.19 -25.65 -20.65
C LEU A 391 3.73 -25.38 -19.23
N LYS A 392 3.18 -26.07 -18.24
CA LYS A 392 3.69 -26.01 -16.87
C LYS A 392 4.86 -26.98 -16.68
N THR A 393 5.95 -26.49 -16.11
CA THR A 393 7.11 -27.31 -15.72
C THR A 393 7.23 -27.39 -14.20
N TYR A 394 7.90 -28.42 -13.70
CA TYR A 394 8.53 -28.37 -12.37
C TYR A 394 10.03 -28.40 -12.56
N TYR A 395 10.75 -27.68 -11.70
CA TYR A 395 12.19 -27.74 -11.66
C TYR A 395 12.62 -28.82 -10.67
N LYS A 396 13.74 -29.48 -10.98
CA LYS A 396 14.36 -30.49 -10.14
C LYS A 396 15.80 -30.08 -9.92
N VAL A 397 16.20 -30.04 -8.66
CA VAL A 397 17.56 -29.71 -8.24
C VAL A 397 18.12 -30.91 -7.50
N GLN A 398 19.30 -31.34 -7.91
CA GLN A 398 20.00 -32.41 -7.21
C GLN A 398 20.90 -31.79 -6.14
N ILE A 399 20.55 -31.90 -4.87
CA ILE A 399 21.38 -31.38 -3.77
C ILE A 399 22.27 -32.51 -3.23
N ASP A 400 23.47 -32.17 -2.76
CA ASP A 400 24.30 -33.09 -1.99
C ASP A 400 23.95 -32.97 -0.51
N ASP A 401 23.31 -33.99 0.05
CA ASP A 401 22.83 -33.95 1.42
C ASP A 401 23.98 -33.71 2.42
N GLU A 402 25.12 -34.38 2.23
CA GLU A 402 26.24 -34.32 3.17
C GLU A 402 26.96 -32.97 3.11
N GLU A 403 27.24 -32.48 1.89
CA GLU A 403 27.89 -31.18 1.69
C GLU A 403 27.02 -30.03 2.23
N PHE A 404 25.71 -30.08 1.96
CA PHE A 404 24.77 -29.08 2.45
C PHE A 404 24.69 -29.07 3.98
N ILE A 405 24.54 -30.23 4.62
CA ILE A 405 24.44 -30.32 6.08
C ILE A 405 25.72 -29.77 6.73
N MET A 406 26.90 -30.12 6.21
CA MET A 406 28.17 -29.63 6.72
C MET A 406 28.30 -28.11 6.62
N GLU A 407 27.93 -27.52 5.48
CA GLU A 407 28.02 -26.08 5.26
C GLU A 407 27.02 -25.32 6.15
N ALA A 408 25.78 -25.83 6.28
CA ALA A 408 24.77 -25.25 7.17
C ALA A 408 25.23 -25.25 8.63
N ILE A 409 25.79 -26.37 9.12
CA ILE A 409 26.37 -26.46 10.48
C ILE A 409 27.48 -25.43 10.65
N LYS A 410 28.38 -25.32 9.67
CA LYS A 410 29.50 -24.38 9.73
C LYS A 410 29.02 -22.94 9.83
N GLN A 411 28.07 -22.53 9.00
CA GLN A 411 27.52 -21.16 9.01
C GLN A 411 26.84 -20.83 10.34
N ILE A 412 26.03 -21.76 10.89
CA ILE A 412 25.39 -21.56 12.20
C ILE A 412 26.44 -21.43 13.31
N ASN A 413 27.45 -22.30 13.32
CA ASN A 413 28.50 -22.27 14.34
C ASN A 413 29.36 -20.99 14.23
N GLU A 414 29.60 -20.47 13.02
CA GLU A 414 30.28 -19.18 12.82
C GLU A 414 29.47 -18.01 13.39
N GLU A 415 28.16 -17.96 13.13
CA GLU A 415 27.25 -16.95 13.70
C GLU A 415 27.17 -17.05 15.24
N PHE A 416 27.24 -18.27 15.78
CA PHE A 416 27.14 -18.52 17.22
C PHE A 416 28.48 -18.39 17.97
N LYS A 417 29.62 -18.31 17.26
CA LYS A 417 30.96 -18.35 17.85
C LYS A 417 31.20 -17.24 18.89
N HIS A 418 30.80 -16.02 18.56
CA HIS A 418 31.03 -14.82 19.38
C HIS A 418 29.83 -14.38 20.23
N ARG A 419 28.73 -15.15 20.21
CA ARG A 419 27.55 -14.89 21.03
C ARG A 419 27.70 -15.57 22.39
N GLU A 420 27.55 -14.79 23.45
CA GLU A 420 27.26 -15.25 24.81
C GLU A 420 25.83 -14.78 25.15
N LEU A 421 25.20 -15.37 26.16
CA LEU A 421 23.83 -15.03 26.56
C LEU A 421 23.74 -13.54 26.94
N ASP A 422 23.20 -12.71 26.06
CA ASP A 422 22.70 -11.39 26.47
C ASP A 422 21.48 -11.63 27.37
N GLU A 423 21.50 -10.99 28.54
CA GLU A 423 20.43 -11.00 29.54
C GLU A 423 19.09 -10.67 28.87
N GLN A 424 18.16 -11.62 28.88
CA GLN A 424 16.82 -11.40 28.32
C GLN A 424 15.95 -10.68 29.35
N TYR A 425 15.52 -9.46 29.03
CA TYR A 425 14.45 -8.78 29.75
C TYR A 425 13.09 -9.35 29.31
N LEU A 426 12.37 -9.98 30.25
CA LEU A 426 10.97 -10.36 30.06
C LEU A 426 10.09 -9.38 30.83
N THR A 427 9.23 -8.65 30.12
CA THR A 427 8.16 -7.87 30.74
C THR A 427 7.01 -8.82 31.05
N ILE A 428 6.85 -9.21 32.31
CA ILE A 428 5.72 -10.04 32.76
C ILE A 428 4.60 -9.09 33.19
N GLU A 429 3.46 -9.12 32.49
CA GLU A 429 2.22 -8.49 32.98
C GLU A 429 1.44 -9.51 33.82
N GLU A 430 1.63 -9.50 35.14
CA GLU A 430 0.76 -10.26 36.06
C GLU A 430 -0.51 -9.48 36.38
N ALA A 431 -1.66 -10.03 36.01
CA ALA A 431 -2.96 -9.53 36.44
C ALA A 431 -3.29 -10.08 37.84
N LEU A 432 -3.21 -9.22 38.87
CA LEU A 432 -3.70 -9.53 40.20
C LEU A 432 -5.23 -9.29 40.26
N GLU A 433 -6.02 -10.37 40.24
CA GLU A 433 -7.45 -10.31 40.60
C GLU A 433 -7.61 -10.29 42.13
N GLU A 434 -7.87 -9.12 42.72
CA GLU A 434 -8.42 -9.04 44.07
C GLU A 434 -9.95 -9.16 44.05
N ARG A 435 -10.48 -10.28 44.52
CA ARG A 435 -11.92 -10.46 44.76
C ARG A 435 -12.32 -9.88 46.09
N ASP A 436 -12.82 -8.64 46.09
CA ASP A 436 -13.50 -8.08 47.25
C ASP A 436 -15.00 -8.46 47.23
N ARG A 437 -15.49 -9.11 48.30
CA ARG A 437 -16.82 -9.77 48.31
C ARG A 437 -18.01 -8.82 48.46
N ILE A 438 -17.80 -7.49 48.51
CA ILE A 438 -18.87 -6.54 48.94
C ILE A 438 -19.12 -5.41 47.94
N GLN A 439 -18.24 -5.12 46.97
CA GLN A 439 -18.51 -4.18 45.87
C GLN A 439 -18.00 -4.75 44.54
N GLY A 440 -18.82 -4.69 43.49
CA GLY A 440 -18.58 -5.35 42.21
C GLY A 440 -17.28 -4.96 41.51
N PHE A 441 -16.82 -5.87 40.63
CA PHE A 441 -15.62 -5.83 39.78
C PHE A 441 -15.04 -4.42 39.56
N SER A 442 -13.88 -4.16 40.16
CA SER A 442 -12.99 -3.06 39.81
C SER A 442 -11.71 -3.64 39.24
N MET A 443 -11.36 -3.25 38.02
CA MET A 443 -10.11 -3.63 37.36
C MET A 443 -9.21 -2.39 37.41
N ASP A 444 -8.24 -2.36 38.31
CA ASP A 444 -7.24 -1.27 38.34
C ASP A 444 -6.27 -1.43 37.18
N ARG A 445 -5.96 -0.32 36.51
CA ARG A 445 -5.03 -0.28 35.36
C ARG A 445 -3.64 -0.76 35.77
N LEU A 446 -3.14 -1.75 35.02
CA LEU A 446 -1.79 -2.31 35.04
C LEU A 446 -0.73 -1.20 35.16
N ARG A 447 0.13 -1.32 36.17
CA ARG A 447 1.45 -0.68 36.16
C ARG A 447 2.44 -1.75 35.69
N PRO A 448 3.13 -1.57 34.56
CA PRO A 448 4.26 -2.43 34.24
C PRO A 448 5.35 -2.18 35.30
N GLU A 449 5.63 -3.18 36.13
CA GLU A 449 6.85 -3.20 36.93
C GLU A 449 7.92 -3.95 36.13
N GLU A 450 8.96 -3.25 35.71
CA GLU A 450 10.18 -3.87 35.23
C GLU A 450 10.91 -4.47 36.45
N ARG A 451 10.85 -5.79 36.60
CA ARG A 451 11.63 -6.49 37.62
C ARG A 451 12.87 -7.11 36.95
N LEU A 452 14.06 -6.71 37.40
CA LEU A 452 15.29 -7.45 37.12
C LEU A 452 15.20 -8.80 37.82
N ILE A 453 14.95 -9.86 37.06
CA ILE A 453 15.10 -11.23 37.53
C ILE A 453 16.51 -11.65 37.12
N GLU A 454 17.40 -11.86 38.10
CA GLU A 454 18.68 -12.53 37.85
C GLU A 454 18.40 -13.91 37.22
N ALA A 455 19.21 -14.26 36.21
CA ALA A 455 19.00 -15.29 35.19
C ALA A 455 18.88 -16.76 35.65
N GLU A 456 18.40 -17.05 36.88
CA GLU A 456 18.27 -18.41 37.40
C GLU A 456 16.82 -18.95 37.44
N GLU A 457 15.77 -18.13 37.29
CA GLU A 457 14.38 -18.59 37.40
C GLU A 457 13.52 -18.29 36.16
N MET A 458 13.92 -18.83 35.01
CA MET A 458 13.07 -19.40 33.93
C MET A 458 13.93 -19.55 32.66
N ARG A 459 14.64 -20.67 32.54
CA ARG A 459 15.21 -21.06 31.24
C ARG A 459 14.06 -21.52 30.35
N ILE A 460 13.69 -20.72 29.35
CA ILE A 460 12.90 -21.22 28.23
C ILE A 460 13.82 -22.18 27.47
N GLU A 461 13.78 -23.47 27.80
CA GLU A 461 14.51 -24.50 27.09
C GLU A 461 13.63 -25.01 25.96
N ARG A 462 13.86 -24.49 24.74
CA ARG A 462 13.15 -24.96 23.55
C ARG A 462 13.54 -26.40 23.26
N SER A 463 12.54 -27.20 22.96
CA SER A 463 12.75 -28.59 22.55
C SER A 463 13.46 -28.64 21.20
N LYS A 464 14.26 -29.68 20.96
CA LYS A 464 14.82 -30.01 19.64
C LYS A 464 13.74 -29.98 18.54
N PHE A 465 12.54 -30.46 18.84
CA PHE A 465 11.45 -30.49 17.85
C PHE A 465 10.92 -29.10 17.52
N GLU A 466 10.85 -28.19 18.50
CA GLU A 466 10.40 -26.81 18.27
C GLU A 466 11.39 -26.03 17.40
N VAL A 467 12.69 -26.23 17.63
CA VAL A 467 13.74 -25.62 16.80
C VAL A 467 13.68 -26.15 15.36
N ILE A 468 13.53 -27.46 15.19
CA ILE A 468 13.42 -28.09 13.88
C ILE A 468 12.16 -27.64 13.16
N ASP A 469 11.01 -27.59 13.84
CA ASP A 469 9.74 -27.20 13.24
C ASP A 469 9.75 -25.73 12.82
N TYR A 470 10.35 -24.85 13.63
CA TYR A 470 10.53 -23.44 13.26
C TYR A 470 11.37 -23.27 11.99
N ILE A 471 12.51 -23.95 11.90
CA ILE A 471 13.38 -23.85 10.71
C ILE A 471 12.73 -24.53 9.51
N MET A 472 11.99 -25.62 9.72
CA MET A 472 11.24 -26.32 8.67
C MET A 472 10.17 -25.43 8.07
N GLU A 473 9.37 -24.74 8.87
CA GLU A 473 8.33 -23.82 8.38
C GLU A 473 8.91 -22.68 7.52
N GLY A 474 10.16 -22.29 7.75
CA GLY A 474 10.84 -21.28 6.96
C GLY A 474 11.65 -21.79 5.76
N THR A 475 11.94 -23.09 5.65
CA THR A 475 12.83 -23.65 4.60
C THR A 475 12.23 -24.81 3.80
N ASP A 476 11.07 -25.35 4.21
CA ASP A 476 10.45 -26.56 3.65
C ASP A 476 11.36 -27.81 3.64
N LEU A 477 12.45 -27.81 4.42
CA LEU A 477 13.42 -28.91 4.47
C LEU A 477 12.91 -30.10 5.29
N PRO A 478 13.27 -31.35 4.92
CA PRO A 478 12.88 -32.52 5.70
C PRO A 478 13.41 -32.46 7.15
N ARG A 479 12.56 -32.76 8.12
CA ARG A 479 12.93 -32.86 9.56
C ARG A 479 14.18 -33.69 9.82
N LYS A 480 14.43 -34.72 9.00
CA LYS A 480 15.62 -35.58 9.10
C LYS A 480 16.92 -34.80 8.81
N ALA A 481 16.93 -33.94 7.79
CA ALA A 481 18.09 -33.12 7.43
C ALA A 481 18.34 -32.05 8.48
N LEU A 482 17.29 -31.33 8.89
CA LEU A 482 17.37 -30.34 9.97
C LEU A 482 17.76 -30.95 11.31
N GLY A 483 17.33 -32.19 11.56
CA GLY A 483 17.77 -32.96 12.72
C GLY A 483 19.28 -33.25 12.71
N ALA A 484 19.87 -33.51 11.55
CA ALA A 484 21.31 -33.69 11.41
C ALA A 484 22.07 -32.35 11.60
N VAL A 485 21.53 -31.25 11.05
CA VAL A 485 22.07 -29.90 11.26
C VAL A 485 22.05 -29.55 12.75
N TYR A 486 20.92 -29.71 13.43
CA TYR A 486 20.79 -29.44 14.87
C TYR A 486 21.80 -30.21 15.71
N GLU A 487 22.06 -31.49 15.38
CA GLU A 487 23.01 -32.30 16.15
C GLU A 487 24.47 -31.84 16.00
N GLY A 488 24.82 -31.25 14.84
CA GLY A 488 26.16 -30.74 14.55
C GLY A 488 26.45 -29.33 15.08
N VAL A 489 25.43 -28.62 15.57
CA VAL A 489 25.62 -27.29 16.18
C VAL A 489 26.19 -27.43 17.59
N GLU A 490 27.26 -26.70 17.88
CA GLU A 490 27.99 -26.79 19.15
C GLU A 490 27.22 -26.13 20.30
N LYS A 491 26.74 -24.90 20.10
CA LYS A 491 26.05 -24.09 21.12
C LYS A 491 24.51 -24.21 21.01
N LYS A 492 23.98 -25.42 21.21
CA LYS A 492 22.53 -25.70 21.09
C LYS A 492 21.63 -24.84 22.00
N HIS A 493 22.13 -24.39 23.14
CA HIS A 493 21.40 -23.54 24.08
C HIS A 493 21.05 -22.15 23.50
N LEU A 494 21.75 -21.68 22.45
CA LEU A 494 21.48 -20.38 21.84
C LEU A 494 20.16 -20.35 21.05
N PHE A 495 19.62 -21.51 20.64
CA PHE A 495 18.33 -21.60 19.97
C PHE A 495 17.14 -21.19 20.84
N ASN A 496 17.33 -20.96 22.13
CA ASN A 496 16.27 -20.51 23.02
C ASN A 496 15.84 -19.06 22.72
N SER A 497 16.75 -18.23 22.18
CA SER A 497 16.44 -16.87 21.74
C SER A 497 15.79 -16.86 20.35
N GLN A 498 14.72 -16.08 20.20
CA GLN A 498 14.04 -15.91 18.92
C GLN A 498 14.98 -15.33 17.85
N GLU A 499 15.83 -14.35 18.21
CA GLU A 499 16.79 -13.74 17.30
C GLU A 499 17.79 -14.78 16.75
N ASN A 500 18.28 -15.68 17.60
CA ASN A 500 19.23 -16.72 17.18
C ASN A 500 18.57 -17.80 16.32
N LEU A 501 17.28 -18.05 16.51
CA LEU A 501 16.51 -18.92 15.61
C LEU A 501 16.35 -18.32 14.22
N ASP A 502 16.07 -17.01 14.14
CA ASP A 502 15.97 -16.31 12.87
C ASP A 502 17.30 -16.30 12.12
N LEU A 503 18.42 -16.14 12.85
CA LEU A 503 19.76 -16.24 12.28
C LEU A 503 20.08 -17.64 11.77
N ALA A 504 19.75 -18.67 12.56
CA ALA A 504 19.96 -20.05 12.13
C ALA A 504 19.09 -20.41 10.92
N LEU A 505 17.83 -19.97 10.90
CA LEU A 505 16.94 -20.09 9.75
C LEU A 505 17.59 -19.46 8.51
N LYS A 506 18.05 -18.21 8.63
CA LYS A 506 18.70 -17.47 7.54
C LYS A 506 19.98 -18.16 7.06
N ALA A 507 20.80 -18.70 7.97
CA ALA A 507 22.01 -19.44 7.62
C ALA A 507 21.69 -20.72 6.83
N VAL A 508 20.69 -21.49 7.28
CA VAL A 508 20.24 -22.71 6.58
C VAL A 508 19.69 -22.38 5.20
N ASP A 509 18.87 -21.32 5.09
CA ASP A 509 18.29 -20.88 3.81
C ASP A 509 19.36 -20.36 2.83
N THR A 510 20.36 -19.63 3.34
CA THR A 510 21.50 -19.15 2.54
C THR A 510 22.33 -20.32 2.01
N ALA A 511 22.61 -21.32 2.87
CA ALA A 511 23.30 -22.54 2.46
C ALA A 511 22.48 -23.29 1.39
N LEU A 512 21.17 -23.45 1.59
CA LEU A 512 20.28 -24.13 0.66
C LEU A 512 20.29 -23.45 -0.71
N THR A 513 20.10 -22.13 -0.75
CA THR A 513 20.10 -21.32 -1.98
C THR A 513 21.44 -21.41 -2.71
N THR A 514 22.56 -21.41 -1.97
CA THR A 514 23.90 -21.58 -2.53
C THR A 514 24.07 -22.95 -3.18
N HIS A 515 23.62 -24.03 -2.52
CA HIS A 515 23.69 -25.39 -3.07
C HIS A 515 22.76 -25.60 -4.28
N ILE A 516 21.59 -24.96 -4.27
CA ILE A 516 20.71 -24.92 -5.43
C ILE A 516 21.39 -24.25 -6.62
N SER A 517 22.07 -23.12 -6.38
CA SER A 517 22.71 -22.31 -7.44
C SER A 517 23.95 -22.97 -8.04
N LYS A 518 24.65 -23.84 -7.29
CA LYS A 518 25.87 -24.53 -7.75
C LYS A 518 25.63 -25.62 -8.78
N ARG A 519 24.41 -26.18 -8.85
CA ARG A 519 24.09 -27.34 -9.69
C ARG A 519 23.07 -26.96 -10.76
N PRO A 520 23.12 -27.61 -11.94
CA PRO A 520 22.18 -27.30 -13.02
C PRO A 520 20.76 -27.63 -12.58
N ILE A 521 19.84 -26.71 -12.83
CA ILE A 521 18.41 -26.89 -12.61
C ILE A 521 17.86 -27.67 -13.80
N GLU A 522 17.38 -28.89 -13.56
CA GLU A 522 16.67 -29.68 -14.55
C GLU A 522 15.19 -29.28 -14.56
N TYR A 523 14.51 -29.40 -15.71
CA TYR A 523 13.08 -29.10 -15.83
C TYR A 523 12.36 -30.23 -16.54
N ASP A 524 11.17 -30.56 -16.04
CA ASP A 524 10.29 -31.58 -16.62
C ASP A 524 8.89 -31.01 -16.82
N LEU A 525 8.22 -31.46 -17.89
CA LEU A 525 6.87 -31.03 -18.25
C LEU A 525 5.80 -31.76 -17.43
N ILE A 526 4.85 -31.00 -16.87
CA ILE A 526 3.65 -31.56 -16.24
C ILE A 526 2.67 -31.95 -17.35
N LYS A 527 2.69 -33.22 -17.73
CA LYS A 527 1.81 -33.75 -18.78
C LYS A 527 0.33 -33.56 -18.41
N GLY A 528 -0.42 -32.91 -19.28
CA GLY A 528 -1.88 -32.75 -19.14
C GLY A 528 -2.33 -31.50 -18.38
N TYR A 529 -1.41 -30.67 -17.88
CA TYR A 529 -1.74 -29.40 -17.24
C TYR A 529 -1.32 -28.23 -18.15
N ARG A 530 -2.26 -27.34 -18.48
CA ARG A 530 -1.99 -26.12 -19.23
C ARG A 530 -2.46 -24.91 -18.43
N LEU A 531 -1.70 -23.82 -18.51
CA LEU A 531 -2.09 -22.53 -17.94
C LEU A 531 -3.27 -21.95 -18.74
N ASP A 532 -4.03 -21.06 -18.09
CA ASP A 532 -5.08 -20.31 -18.77
C ASP A 532 -4.42 -19.37 -19.77
N GLY A 533 -4.76 -19.58 -21.04
CA GLY A 533 -4.11 -18.91 -22.14
C GLY A 533 -4.54 -17.46 -22.33
N ASP A 534 -5.55 -17.01 -21.60
CA ASP A 534 -6.12 -15.66 -21.72
C ASP A 534 -5.35 -14.64 -20.86
N THR A 535 -4.66 -15.08 -19.80
CA THR A 535 -3.82 -14.21 -18.95
C THR A 535 -2.38 -14.07 -19.45
N ILE A 536 -1.92 -14.96 -20.35
CA ILE A 536 -0.50 -15.03 -20.77
C ILE A 536 -0.06 -13.78 -21.57
N PHE A 537 -1.00 -13.12 -22.25
CA PHE A 537 -0.73 -11.94 -23.08
C PHE A 537 -1.52 -10.71 -22.61
N GLU A 538 -1.89 -10.68 -21.33
CA GLU A 538 -2.50 -9.50 -20.74
C GLU A 538 -1.53 -8.32 -20.86
N MET A 539 -2.05 -7.15 -21.23
CA MET A 539 -1.22 -5.96 -21.36
C MET A 539 -0.91 -5.39 -19.97
N ASP A 540 0.36 -5.07 -19.73
CA ASP A 540 0.76 -4.36 -18.52
C ASP A 540 -0.05 -3.07 -18.39
N THR A 541 -0.52 -2.80 -17.18
CA THR A 541 -1.14 -1.51 -16.83
C THR A 541 -0.05 -0.56 -16.36
N ILE A 542 0.08 0.61 -17.00
CA ILE A 542 0.87 1.69 -16.43
C ILE A 542 0.09 2.38 -15.33
N ILE A 543 0.80 2.58 -14.25
CA ILE A 543 0.46 3.54 -13.22
C ILE A 543 1.36 4.78 -13.45
N ASN A 544 0.78 5.98 -13.57
CA ASN A 544 1.54 7.18 -13.97
C ASN A 544 2.71 7.50 -13.02
N THR A 545 2.59 7.15 -11.74
CA THR A 545 3.67 7.28 -10.75
C THR A 545 4.84 6.34 -10.97
N GLU A 546 4.68 5.25 -11.72
CA GLU A 546 5.78 4.35 -12.06
C GLU A 546 6.69 4.91 -13.16
N ILE A 547 6.22 5.91 -13.88
CA ILE A 547 6.97 6.51 -14.97
C ILE A 547 8.16 7.29 -14.40
N GLY A 548 9.37 6.78 -14.63
CA GLY A 548 10.60 7.35 -14.12
C GLY A 548 10.97 6.94 -12.68
N GLU A 549 10.20 6.07 -12.03
CA GLU A 549 10.61 5.47 -10.76
C GLU A 549 11.62 4.34 -10.98
N VAL A 550 12.78 4.42 -10.31
CA VAL A 550 13.91 3.47 -10.44
C VAL A 550 13.53 2.04 -10.02
N LYS A 551 12.43 1.86 -9.27
CA LYS A 551 12.01 0.58 -8.68
C LYS A 551 11.22 -0.34 -9.60
N ARG A 552 10.64 0.18 -10.69
CA ARG A 552 9.96 -0.65 -11.70
C ARG A 552 10.69 -0.46 -13.00
N TYR A 553 11.26 -1.54 -13.51
CA TYR A 553 12.07 -1.49 -14.70
C TYR A 553 11.12 -1.40 -15.91
N MET A 554 10.98 -0.21 -16.47
CA MET A 554 10.08 0.01 -17.60
C MET A 554 10.86 0.35 -18.86
N TYR A 555 10.38 -0.15 -20.01
CA TYR A 555 10.91 0.20 -21.31
C TYR A 555 9.79 0.54 -22.30
N PRO A 556 9.82 1.73 -22.94
CA PRO A 556 10.75 2.84 -22.71
C PRO A 556 10.52 3.55 -21.36
N LEU A 557 11.52 4.30 -20.89
CA LEU A 557 11.48 5.03 -19.61
C LEU A 557 10.34 6.06 -19.54
N ASN A 558 10.01 6.68 -20.67
CA ASN A 558 8.87 7.58 -20.80
C ASN A 558 7.87 7.03 -21.84
N PRO A 559 6.85 6.26 -21.42
CA PRO A 559 5.87 5.64 -22.31
C PRO A 559 4.86 6.65 -22.88
N VAL A 560 4.91 7.92 -22.46
CA VAL A 560 4.11 9.02 -23.02
C VAL A 560 4.73 9.54 -24.32
N GLU A 561 6.06 9.65 -24.34
CA GLU A 561 6.80 10.25 -25.45
C GLU A 561 7.44 9.19 -26.37
N ASP A 562 7.83 8.05 -25.80
CA ASP A 562 8.51 6.99 -26.51
C ASP A 562 7.66 5.72 -26.60
N SER A 563 8.00 4.86 -27.56
CA SER A 563 7.48 3.50 -27.66
C SER A 563 8.61 2.54 -28.04
N THR A 564 8.45 1.26 -27.70
CA THR A 564 9.32 0.21 -28.25
C THR A 564 9.22 0.21 -29.78
N LYS A 565 10.35 -0.02 -30.45
CA LYS A 565 10.43 0.03 -31.92
C LYS A 565 10.09 -1.30 -32.58
N LYS A 566 10.48 -2.39 -31.94
CA LYS A 566 10.35 -3.78 -32.39
C LYS A 566 9.53 -4.63 -31.41
N GLY A 567 9.21 -4.09 -30.23
CA GLY A 567 8.27 -4.69 -29.30
C GLY A 567 6.83 -4.73 -29.83
N MET A 568 6.07 -5.71 -29.36
CA MET A 568 4.68 -5.91 -29.71
C MET A 568 3.75 -4.92 -29.01
N ASN A 569 4.06 -4.60 -27.74
CA ASN A 569 3.42 -3.54 -26.97
C ASN A 569 4.28 -2.28 -27.00
N LYS A 570 3.66 -1.10 -26.94
CA LYS A 570 4.39 0.17 -26.90
C LYS A 570 5.32 0.29 -25.70
N TYR A 571 5.03 -0.41 -24.62
CA TYR A 571 5.89 -0.51 -23.46
C TYR A 571 5.77 -1.87 -22.77
N TYR A 572 6.77 -2.16 -21.95
CA TYR A 572 6.85 -3.35 -21.08
C TYR A 572 7.36 -2.96 -19.71
N LYS A 573 6.88 -3.68 -18.70
CA LYS A 573 7.36 -3.59 -17.33
C LYS A 573 8.08 -4.89 -16.94
N PHE A 574 9.14 -4.75 -16.15
CA PHE A 574 10.01 -5.84 -15.73
C PHE A 574 10.27 -5.77 -14.24
N ASP A 575 10.47 -6.95 -13.65
CA ASP A 575 10.74 -7.11 -12.22
C ASP A 575 12.25 -7.05 -11.92
N SER A 576 13.10 -7.14 -12.94
CA SER A 576 14.56 -7.09 -12.79
C SER A 576 15.28 -6.21 -13.81
N LYS A 577 16.45 -5.69 -13.39
CA LYS A 577 17.34 -4.90 -14.27
C LYS A 577 17.82 -5.71 -15.47
N GLY A 578 18.10 -7.00 -15.28
CA GLY A 578 18.57 -7.88 -16.34
C GLY A 578 17.52 -8.08 -17.44
N GLU A 579 16.25 -8.20 -17.07
CA GLU A 579 15.15 -8.29 -18.05
C GLU A 579 14.99 -6.99 -18.85
N LEU A 580 15.14 -5.84 -18.19
CA LEU A 580 15.14 -4.54 -18.87
C LEU A 580 16.28 -4.41 -19.88
N GLU A 581 17.50 -4.75 -19.47
CA GLU A 581 18.67 -4.73 -20.36
C GLU A 581 18.45 -5.66 -21.56
N PHE A 582 17.96 -6.87 -21.31
CA PHE A 582 17.62 -7.82 -22.37
C PHE A 582 16.56 -7.29 -23.35
N ALA A 583 15.48 -6.69 -22.84
CA ALA A 583 14.44 -6.10 -23.68
C ALA A 583 14.96 -4.91 -24.50
N GLN A 584 15.81 -4.08 -23.92
CA GLN A 584 16.47 -2.98 -24.63
C GLN A 584 17.36 -3.47 -25.75
N ASP A 585 18.10 -4.56 -25.51
CA ASP A 585 18.96 -5.16 -26.51
C ASP A 585 18.14 -5.76 -27.66
N LEU A 586 17.02 -6.45 -27.37
CA LEU A 586 16.11 -6.95 -28.39
C LEU A 586 15.50 -5.83 -29.24
N ASP A 587 15.16 -4.69 -28.64
CA ASP A 587 14.58 -3.56 -29.38
C ASP A 587 15.61 -2.83 -30.26
N LYS A 588 16.90 -2.94 -29.90
CA LYS A 588 18.05 -2.36 -30.62
C LYS A 588 18.73 -3.34 -31.59
N ASP A 589 18.48 -4.64 -31.48
CA ASP A 589 19.07 -5.68 -32.33
C ASP A 589 18.71 -5.40 -33.79
N PRO A 590 19.66 -5.18 -34.72
CA PRO A 590 19.43 -4.65 -36.08
C PRO A 590 18.40 -5.37 -36.96
#